data_AF-A0A348Z2S9-F1
#
_entry.id   AF-A0A348Z2S9-F1
#
_cell.length_a   1.000
_cell.length_b   1.000
_cell.length_c   1.000
_cell.angle_alpha   90.00
_cell.angle_beta   90.00
_cell.angle_gamma   90.00
#
_symmetry.space_group_name_H-M   'P 1'
#
loop_
_entity.id
_entity.type
_entity.pdbx_description
1 polymer ?
#
loop_
_entity_poly.entity_id
_entity_poly.type
_entity_poly.pdbx_seq_one_letter_code
_entity_poly.pdbx_strand_id
1 'polypeptide(L)'
;MKCSQFKDKLTEYIEENLSAEADEEMRSHLLTCQSCKDDFDKEVLEYKTFKEALSYENINFKNSTEKIMESIDKNKYTRGRRGMKRKYKGALAIAAAFLLGVIVTPVAMKLMDGKEIFSAASSGKEENSTKQENIVKSEMAKENNSNEPIESVPETSSNEEKTSDDIKKSANVNIVDLYSKAEVTMSKELTFNTPFIATEDGKYEASIEGKGEKAIEEGIGILYVKDTSTNKMYEYTATEKESQQSPLSISWYDDTHLMIVHGLGYGTLVNGERIIILDVTTGEQMLIATAKDKERFVSITRKDDSLILKYALYLDDMMNDKEDKSKTFDNYILGDVIEVE
;
A
#
# COMPACT_ATOMS: atom_id res chain seq x y z
N MET A 1 22.81 11.67 18.95
CA MET A 1 22.92 12.98 18.25
C MET A 1 21.81 13.94 18.68
N LYS A 2 21.78 15.20 18.20
CA LYS A 2 20.65 16.12 18.43
C LYS A 2 19.56 15.95 17.35
N CYS A 3 18.29 16.14 17.71
CA CYS A 3 17.16 15.99 16.77
C CYS A 3 17.29 16.86 15.51
N SER A 4 17.87 18.07 15.60
CA SER A 4 18.12 18.90 14.43
C SER A 4 19.11 18.27 13.46
N GLN A 5 20.19 17.68 13.98
CA GLN A 5 21.21 16.99 13.17
C GLN A 5 20.69 15.68 12.58
N PHE A 6 19.75 15.03 13.27
CA PHE A 6 19.04 13.87 12.75
C PHE A 6 18.22 14.25 11.52
N LYS A 7 17.40 15.31 11.63
CA LYS A 7 16.57 15.79 10.51
C LYS A 7 17.41 16.19 9.29
N ASP A 8 18.53 16.88 9.52
CA ASP A 8 19.42 17.30 8.43
C ASP A 8 20.04 16.11 7.67
N LYS A 9 20.21 14.96 8.32
CA LYS A 9 20.83 13.74 7.76
C LYS A 9 19.82 12.65 7.40
N LEU A 10 18.52 12.90 7.60
CA LEU A 10 17.48 11.89 7.50
C LEU A 10 17.35 11.32 6.09
N THR A 11 17.37 12.18 5.07
CA THR A 11 17.30 11.77 3.67
C THR A 11 18.52 10.93 3.28
N GLU A 12 19.73 11.38 3.62
CA GLU A 12 20.97 10.63 3.33
C GLU A 12 21.00 9.27 4.04
N TYR A 13 20.41 9.18 5.24
CA TYR A 13 20.26 7.92 5.98
C TYR A 13 19.28 6.96 5.28
N ILE A 14 18.12 7.46 4.81
CA ILE A 14 17.14 6.67 4.07
C ILE A 14 17.71 6.15 2.73
N GLU A 15 18.58 6.94 2.10
CA GLU A 15 19.25 6.58 0.84
C GLU A 15 20.54 5.75 1.03
N GLU A 16 20.89 5.35 2.26
CA GLU A 16 22.12 4.60 2.60
C GLU A 16 23.42 5.31 2.17
N ASN A 17 23.40 6.64 2.12
CA ASN A 17 24.51 7.48 1.65
C ASN A 17 25.37 8.06 2.79
N LEU A 18 25.11 7.67 4.05
CA LEU A 18 25.87 8.12 5.21
C LEU A 18 27.16 7.30 5.42
N SER A 19 28.17 7.95 6.01
CA SER A 19 29.34 7.25 6.54
C SER A 19 28.94 6.32 7.70
N ALA A 20 29.62 5.18 7.86
CA ALA A 20 29.33 4.20 8.91
C ALA A 20 29.24 4.77 10.34
N GLU A 21 30.06 5.77 10.66
CA GLU A 21 30.01 6.45 11.97
C GLU A 21 28.72 7.26 12.15
N ALA A 22 28.26 7.94 11.10
CA ALA A 22 27.01 8.69 11.11
C ALA A 22 25.78 7.78 11.07
N ASP A 23 25.85 6.63 10.39
CA ASP A 23 24.80 5.62 10.35
C ASP A 23 24.49 5.05 11.74
N GLU A 24 25.54 4.69 12.48
CA GLU A 24 25.41 4.18 13.85
C GLU A 24 24.87 5.24 14.81
N GLU A 25 25.29 6.51 14.66
CA GLU A 25 24.74 7.61 15.44
C GLU A 25 23.23 7.82 15.18
N MET A 26 22.79 7.70 13.93
CA MET A 26 21.38 7.79 13.54
C MET A 26 20.56 6.65 14.16
N ARG A 27 21.04 5.40 14.07
CA ARG A 27 20.40 4.22 14.69
C ARG A 27 20.25 4.37 16.20
N SER A 28 21.32 4.80 16.88
CA SER A 28 21.26 5.01 18.33
C SER A 28 20.25 6.10 18.73
N HIS A 29 20.08 7.12 17.88
CA HIS A 29 19.14 8.21 18.14
C HIS A 29 17.68 7.77 17.95
N LEU A 30 17.40 6.94 16.94
CA LEU A 30 16.07 6.37 16.69
C LEU A 30 15.58 5.48 17.85
N LEU A 31 16.49 4.78 18.52
CA LEU A 31 16.17 3.98 19.70
C LEU A 31 15.81 4.81 20.93
N THR A 32 16.25 6.06 20.98
CA THR A 32 16.16 6.91 22.18
C THR A 32 15.22 8.11 22.02
N CYS A 33 14.78 8.42 20.80
CA CYS A 33 13.96 9.60 20.50
C CYS A 33 12.73 9.25 19.65
N GLN A 34 11.57 9.12 20.31
CA GLN A 34 10.31 8.76 19.65
C GLN A 34 9.90 9.76 18.57
N SER A 35 10.05 11.07 18.79
CA SER A 35 9.66 12.07 17.78
C SER A 35 10.46 11.95 16.49
N CYS A 36 11.75 11.63 16.58
CA CYS A 36 12.60 11.41 15.41
C CYS A 36 12.28 10.09 14.71
N LYS A 37 11.81 9.09 15.48
CA LYS A 37 11.33 7.82 14.93
C LYS A 37 10.06 8.02 14.12
N ASP A 38 9.09 8.77 14.64
CA ASP A 38 7.86 9.09 13.93
C ASP A 38 8.15 9.89 12.64
N ASP A 39 9.06 10.86 12.71
CA ASP A 39 9.54 11.62 11.53
C ASP A 39 10.21 10.68 10.49
N PHE A 40 11.03 9.72 10.94
CA PHE A 40 11.67 8.73 10.07
C PHE A 40 10.65 7.79 9.42
N ASP A 41 9.72 7.23 10.19
CA ASP A 41 8.71 6.29 9.68
C ASP A 41 7.84 6.98 8.61
N LYS A 42 7.53 8.27 8.80
CA LYS A 42 6.81 9.09 7.83
C LYS A 42 7.61 9.31 6.54
N GLU A 43 8.86 9.76 6.64
CA GLU A 43 9.72 10.03 5.47
C GLU A 43 10.04 8.74 4.69
N VAL A 44 10.19 7.60 5.38
CA VAL A 44 10.35 6.28 4.74
C VAL A 44 9.11 5.91 3.93
N LEU A 45 7.90 6.20 4.44
CA LEU A 45 6.66 5.95 3.71
C LEU A 45 6.56 6.83 2.45
N GLU A 46 6.90 8.11 2.56
CA GLU A 46 6.95 9.04 1.42
C GLU A 46 7.99 8.60 0.37
N TYR A 47 9.18 8.18 0.81
CA TYR A 47 10.23 7.68 -0.08
C TYR A 47 9.82 6.38 -0.80
N LYS A 48 9.17 5.45 -0.10
CA LYS A 48 8.66 4.20 -0.69
C LYS A 48 7.58 4.47 -1.74
N THR A 49 6.59 5.29 -1.39
CA THR A 49 5.51 5.66 -2.33
C THR A 49 6.04 6.40 -3.57
N PHE A 50 7.05 7.27 -3.40
CA PHE A 50 7.73 7.92 -4.53
C PHE A 50 8.48 6.92 -5.42
N LYS A 51 9.21 5.97 -4.82
CA LYS A 51 9.93 4.91 -5.56
C LYS A 51 8.97 3.98 -6.29
N GLU A 52 7.84 3.65 -5.68
CA GLU A 52 6.76 2.86 -6.28
C GLU A 52 6.13 3.61 -7.47
N ALA A 53 5.85 4.91 -7.33
CA ALA A 53 5.32 5.74 -8.42
C ALA A 53 6.29 5.82 -9.62
N LEU A 54 7.61 5.85 -9.37
CA LEU A 54 8.63 5.85 -10.41
C LEU A 54 8.89 4.46 -11.02
N SER A 55 8.44 3.38 -10.38
CA SER A 55 8.60 2.01 -10.89
C SER A 55 7.59 1.64 -11.99
N TYR A 56 6.61 2.51 -12.26
CA TYR A 56 5.55 2.30 -13.25
C TYR A 56 6.00 2.50 -14.72
N GLU A 57 7.15 3.11 -14.93
CA GLU A 57 7.80 3.12 -16.23
C GLU A 57 9.03 2.22 -16.18
N ASN A 58 9.26 1.45 -17.25
CA ASN A 58 10.46 0.63 -17.47
C ASN A 58 11.76 1.48 -17.58
N ILE A 59 11.88 2.56 -16.82
CA ILE A 59 13.08 3.38 -16.68
C ILE A 59 14.00 2.65 -15.72
N ASN A 60 14.78 1.76 -16.30
CA ASN A 60 15.91 1.15 -15.64
C ASN A 60 16.98 2.24 -15.44
N PHE A 61 16.96 2.94 -14.30
CA PHE A 61 18.07 3.80 -13.88
C PHE A 61 19.26 2.90 -13.54
N LYS A 62 19.92 2.38 -14.58
CA LYS A 62 21.26 1.83 -14.42
C LYS A 62 22.11 2.96 -13.86
N ASN A 63 22.55 2.78 -12.62
CA ASN A 63 23.52 3.64 -11.96
C ASN A 63 24.69 3.83 -12.92
N SER A 64 24.68 4.93 -13.66
CA SER A 64 25.67 5.22 -14.69
C SER A 64 26.95 5.72 -14.04
N THR A 65 26.98 5.89 -12.72
CA THR A 65 28.12 6.41 -11.97
C THR A 65 29.35 5.51 -12.13
N GLU A 66 29.22 4.18 -12.07
CA GLU A 66 30.36 3.28 -12.33
C GLU A 66 30.83 3.35 -13.79
N LYS A 67 29.91 3.32 -14.76
CA LYS A 67 30.24 3.48 -16.19
C LYS A 67 30.86 4.84 -16.51
N ILE A 68 30.40 5.90 -15.86
CA ILE A 68 30.92 7.26 -15.99
C ILE A 68 32.31 7.30 -15.35
N MET A 69 32.49 6.77 -14.15
CA MET A 69 33.79 6.68 -13.45
C MET A 69 34.84 5.84 -14.20
N GLU A 70 34.42 4.80 -14.92
CA GLU A 70 35.28 4.01 -15.82
C GLU A 70 35.59 4.75 -17.13
N SER A 71 34.63 5.50 -17.68
CA SER A 71 34.81 6.29 -18.91
C SER A 71 35.59 7.59 -18.72
N ILE A 72 35.70 8.07 -17.48
CA ILE A 72 36.56 9.20 -17.14
C ILE A 72 38.01 8.71 -17.25
N ASP A 73 38.72 9.23 -18.25
CA ASP A 73 40.17 9.06 -18.35
C ASP A 73 40.85 9.69 -17.13
N LYS A 74 41.14 8.86 -16.12
CA LYS A 74 41.81 9.27 -14.88
C LYS A 74 43.19 9.88 -15.18
N ASN A 75 43.82 9.59 -16.33
CA ASN A 75 45.10 10.20 -16.73
C ASN A 75 44.95 11.65 -17.21
N LYS A 76 43.75 12.07 -17.63
CA LYS A 76 43.43 13.47 -17.95
C LYS A 76 43.40 14.34 -16.69
N TYR A 77 43.04 13.76 -15.54
CA TYR A 77 42.83 14.47 -14.26
C TYR A 77 43.90 14.19 -13.20
N THR A 78 44.76 13.17 -13.37
CA THR A 78 45.89 12.87 -12.46
C THR A 78 47.21 13.53 -12.84
N ARG A 79 47.23 14.47 -13.79
CA ARG A 79 48.39 15.39 -13.96
C ARG A 79 48.41 16.42 -12.82
N GLY A 80 48.72 15.93 -11.62
CA GLY A 80 49.28 16.74 -10.57
C GLY A 80 50.52 17.47 -11.07
N ARG A 81 50.48 18.80 -10.92
CA ARG A 81 51.60 19.73 -10.76
C ARG A 81 52.99 19.13 -11.05
N ARG A 82 53.40 19.14 -12.32
CA ARG A 82 54.82 19.41 -12.61
C ARG A 82 54.98 20.90 -12.72
N GLY A 83 55.75 21.47 -11.80
CA GLY A 83 55.96 22.90 -11.68
C GLY A 83 56.40 23.53 -12.99
N MET A 84 55.56 24.40 -13.54
CA MET A 84 55.95 25.33 -14.59
C MET A 84 56.13 26.70 -13.97
N LYS A 85 57.34 26.93 -13.46
CA LYS A 85 57.82 28.28 -13.18
C LYS A 85 57.84 29.07 -14.49
N ARG A 86 57.29 30.29 -14.44
CA ARG A 86 57.52 31.44 -15.33
C ARG A 86 56.94 31.33 -16.76
N LYS A 87 55.90 32.13 -17.00
CA LYS A 87 55.87 33.34 -17.85
C LYS A 87 54.45 33.51 -18.38
N TYR A 88 53.69 34.49 -17.90
CA TYR A 88 52.69 35.26 -18.67
C TYR A 88 52.22 36.44 -17.79
N LYS A 89 53.06 37.48 -17.72
CA LYS A 89 52.61 38.83 -17.36
C LYS A 89 51.98 39.40 -18.64
N GLY A 90 50.65 39.45 -18.75
CA GLY A 90 50.02 40.07 -19.92
C GLY A 90 48.50 39.93 -20.04
N ALA A 91 47.85 38.98 -19.38
CA ALA A 91 46.41 38.71 -19.59
C ALA A 91 45.47 39.28 -18.51
N LEU A 92 45.98 40.01 -17.52
CA LEU A 92 45.15 40.61 -16.45
C LEU A 92 44.61 42.02 -16.78
N ALA A 93 44.98 42.61 -17.91
CA ALA A 93 44.56 43.96 -18.29
C ALA A 93 43.22 44.03 -19.06
N ILE A 94 42.68 42.89 -19.54
CA ILE A 94 41.49 42.89 -20.41
C ILE A 94 40.19 42.58 -19.64
N ALA A 95 40.26 41.96 -18.46
CA ALA A 95 39.05 41.63 -17.67
C ALA A 95 38.47 42.84 -16.90
N ALA A 96 39.28 43.84 -16.54
CA ALA A 96 38.82 45.03 -15.83
C ALA A 96 38.05 46.02 -16.73
N ALA A 97 38.25 45.97 -18.06
CA ALA A 97 37.55 46.83 -19.01
C ALA A 97 36.12 46.36 -19.32
N PHE A 98 35.83 45.07 -19.22
CA PHE A 98 34.48 44.54 -19.45
C PHE A 98 33.54 44.67 -18.23
N LEU A 99 34.09 44.72 -17.01
CA LEU A 99 33.30 44.91 -15.78
C LEU A 99 32.80 46.35 -15.56
N LEU A 100 33.37 47.34 -16.23
CA LEU A 100 32.88 48.73 -16.20
C LEU A 100 31.84 49.05 -17.29
N GLY A 101 31.64 48.16 -18.28
CA GLY A 101 30.71 48.39 -19.40
C GLY A 101 29.26 47.92 -19.17
N VAL A 102 29.04 46.95 -18.27
CA VAL A 102 27.70 46.33 -18.08
C VAL A 102 26.90 46.97 -16.93
N ILE A 103 27.55 47.73 -16.04
CA ILE A 103 26.87 48.40 -14.91
C ILE A 103 26.32 49.78 -15.30
N VAL A 104 26.74 50.36 -16.43
CA VAL A 104 26.34 51.73 -16.85
C VAL A 104 25.16 51.75 -17.86
N THR A 105 24.74 50.60 -18.39
CA THR A 105 23.71 50.54 -19.44
C THR A 105 22.25 50.75 -19.00
N PRO A 106 21.79 50.48 -17.77
CA PRO A 106 20.41 50.81 -17.39
C PRO A 106 20.23 52.25 -16.88
N VAL A 107 21.31 52.95 -16.52
CA VAL A 107 21.22 54.29 -15.87
C VAL A 107 21.34 55.43 -16.87
N ALA A 108 21.91 55.20 -18.06
CA ALA A 108 22.00 56.21 -19.13
C ALA A 108 20.73 56.34 -20.00
N MET A 109 19.77 55.44 -19.90
CA MET A 109 18.49 55.51 -20.66
C MET A 109 17.34 56.18 -19.90
N LYS A 110 17.59 56.82 -18.75
CA LYS A 110 16.60 57.60 -17.99
C LYS A 110 16.93 59.10 -17.84
N LEU A 111 17.91 59.62 -18.60
CA LEU A 111 18.38 61.01 -18.45
C LEU A 111 18.56 61.81 -19.76
N MET A 112 17.91 61.42 -20.85
CA MET A 112 17.73 62.31 -22.01
C MET A 112 16.32 62.17 -22.59
N ASP A 113 15.36 62.77 -21.88
CA ASP A 113 14.15 63.29 -22.48
C ASP A 113 14.49 64.57 -23.26
N GLY A 114 13.88 64.74 -24.43
CA GLY A 114 13.77 66.03 -25.08
C GLY A 114 13.78 65.96 -26.60
N LYS A 115 12.60 65.76 -27.23
CA LYS A 115 11.84 66.83 -27.88
C LYS A 115 10.61 66.26 -28.60
N GLU A 116 9.46 66.78 -28.23
CA GLU A 116 8.12 66.53 -28.78
C GLU A 116 7.98 66.91 -30.26
N ILE A 117 7.15 66.18 -31.02
CA ILE A 117 6.27 66.72 -32.08
C ILE A 117 4.97 65.90 -32.17
N PHE A 118 3.86 66.54 -31.76
CA PHE A 118 2.49 66.54 -32.31
C PHE A 118 1.76 65.25 -32.77
N SER A 119 0.69 64.93 -32.02
CA SER A 119 -0.74 64.97 -32.42
C SER A 119 -1.12 64.84 -33.92
N ALA A 120 -2.00 63.88 -34.25
CA ALA A 120 -3.38 64.16 -34.67
C ALA A 120 -4.19 62.88 -34.95
N ALA A 121 -5.47 62.97 -34.63
CA ALA A 121 -6.54 61.99 -34.71
C ALA A 121 -7.04 61.71 -36.15
N SER A 122 -7.80 60.62 -36.35
CA SER A 122 -9.22 60.72 -36.75
C SER A 122 -9.96 59.37 -36.70
N SER A 123 -11.05 59.38 -35.91
CA SER A 123 -12.42 58.92 -36.21
C SER A 123 -12.69 57.66 -37.05
N GLY A 124 -13.65 56.84 -36.58
CA GLY A 124 -14.44 56.03 -37.51
C GLY A 124 -15.40 54.95 -37.00
N LYS A 125 -16.30 55.28 -36.05
CA LYS A 125 -17.71 54.84 -35.97
C LYS A 125 -18.14 53.37 -35.71
N GLU A 126 -18.89 53.28 -34.59
CA GLU A 126 -20.29 52.81 -34.41
C GLU A 126 -20.64 51.32 -34.24
N GLU A 127 -21.13 51.04 -33.01
CA GLU A 127 -22.46 50.48 -32.66
C GLU A 127 -22.79 49.02 -33.07
N ASN A 128 -23.52 48.19 -32.31
CA ASN A 128 -24.35 48.45 -31.14
C ASN A 128 -24.63 47.15 -30.34
N SER A 129 -24.80 47.31 -29.03
CA SER A 129 -25.98 46.86 -28.27
C SER A 129 -25.94 45.69 -27.26
N THR A 130 -25.66 46.04 -25.98
CA THR A 130 -26.62 46.11 -24.83
C THR A 130 -27.17 44.79 -24.24
N LYS A 131 -26.70 44.34 -23.05
CA LYS A 131 -27.21 44.58 -21.64
C LYS A 131 -28.26 43.53 -21.20
N GLN A 132 -28.57 43.24 -19.93
CA GLN A 132 -28.06 43.56 -18.57
C GLN A 132 -28.73 42.59 -17.58
N GLU A 133 -28.15 42.51 -16.37
CA GLU A 133 -28.66 41.91 -15.12
C GLU A 133 -29.90 42.61 -14.53
N ASN A 134 -30.71 41.90 -13.72
CA ASN A 134 -30.84 42.11 -12.25
C ASN A 134 -31.95 41.27 -11.55
N ILE A 135 -31.57 40.65 -10.43
CA ILE A 135 -32.16 40.51 -9.05
C ILE A 135 -33.57 41.14 -8.84
N VAL A 136 -34.60 40.53 -8.19
CA VAL A 136 -34.86 40.34 -6.72
C VAL A 136 -36.21 39.59 -6.47
N LYS A 137 -36.20 38.76 -5.41
CA LYS A 137 -37.26 38.24 -4.48
C LYS A 137 -38.75 38.64 -4.66
N SER A 138 -39.67 37.69 -4.39
CA SER A 138 -40.50 37.68 -3.16
C SER A 138 -41.34 36.39 -2.98
N GLU A 139 -41.67 36.14 -1.72
CA GLU A 139 -42.26 35.01 -1.03
C GLU A 139 -43.77 34.73 -1.22
N MET A 140 -44.16 33.58 -0.63
CA MET A 140 -45.43 33.27 0.07
C MET A 140 -46.67 33.07 -0.81
N ALA A 141 -47.64 32.20 -0.51
CA ALA A 141 -47.99 31.23 0.54
C ALA A 141 -49.34 30.63 0.01
N LYS A 142 -50.00 29.56 0.47
CA LYS A 142 -50.11 28.90 1.77
C LYS A 142 -51.09 27.73 1.55
N GLU A 143 -50.89 26.63 2.30
CA GLU A 143 -51.90 25.89 3.11
C GLU A 143 -53.18 25.35 2.40
N ASN A 144 -53.67 24.13 2.65
CA ASN A 144 -54.05 23.49 3.93
C ASN A 144 -54.80 22.18 3.55
N ASN A 145 -55.01 21.13 4.35
CA ASN A 145 -54.65 20.75 5.71
C ASN A 145 -55.16 19.31 5.96
N SER A 146 -54.72 18.75 7.09
CA SER A 146 -55.48 17.94 8.07
C SER A 146 -55.18 16.43 8.22
N ASN A 147 -54.23 16.18 9.14
CA ASN A 147 -54.39 15.66 10.52
C ASN A 147 -54.70 14.18 10.80
N GLU A 148 -53.65 13.48 11.30
CA GLU A 148 -53.39 13.02 12.70
C GLU A 148 -54.44 12.21 13.50
N PRO A 149 -54.08 11.59 14.66
CA PRO A 149 -52.81 11.00 15.16
C PRO A 149 -53.03 9.61 15.85
N ILE A 150 -52.01 9.01 16.51
CA ILE A 150 -52.11 8.29 17.82
C ILE A 150 -50.72 7.82 18.32
N GLU A 151 -50.33 8.41 19.47
CA GLU A 151 -49.63 7.93 20.70
C GLU A 151 -48.51 6.86 20.76
N SER A 152 -47.36 7.34 21.29
CA SER A 152 -46.53 6.90 22.45
C SER A 152 -46.19 5.43 22.79
N VAL A 153 -44.89 5.25 23.07
CA VAL A 153 -44.06 4.13 23.61
C VAL A 153 -44.55 3.55 24.96
N PRO A 154 -44.14 2.31 25.37
CA PRO A 154 -42.86 2.12 26.08
C PRO A 154 -42.08 0.82 25.75
N GLU A 155 -40.78 0.84 26.05
CA GLU A 155 -39.87 -0.31 26.20
C GLU A 155 -40.34 -1.30 27.29
N THR A 156 -39.91 -2.58 27.23
CA THR A 156 -39.18 -3.32 28.30
C THR A 156 -39.25 -4.87 28.11
N SER A 157 -38.05 -5.47 28.02
CA SER A 157 -37.55 -6.78 28.50
C SER A 157 -38.27 -8.13 28.28
N SER A 158 -37.43 -9.10 27.85
CA SER A 158 -37.26 -10.47 28.35
C SER A 158 -38.45 -11.45 28.36
N ASN A 159 -38.34 -12.52 27.58
CA ASN A 159 -38.26 -13.86 28.16
C ASN A 159 -37.66 -14.89 27.20
N GLU A 160 -36.67 -15.59 27.73
CA GLU A 160 -36.18 -16.90 27.32
C GLU A 160 -37.33 -17.93 27.33
N GLU A 161 -37.30 -18.93 26.45
CA GLU A 161 -36.73 -20.25 26.76
C GLU A 161 -37.29 -21.36 25.83
N LYS A 162 -36.40 -22.32 25.53
CA LYS A 162 -36.59 -23.73 25.08
C LYS A 162 -36.50 -24.03 23.58
N THR A 163 -35.31 -24.36 23.09
CA THR A 163 -34.62 -25.68 23.14
C THR A 163 -35.29 -26.77 22.30
N SER A 164 -34.60 -27.13 21.22
CA SER A 164 -34.51 -28.52 20.77
C SER A 164 -33.02 -28.84 20.69
N ASP A 165 -32.56 -29.56 21.70
CA ASP A 165 -31.27 -30.23 21.77
C ASP A 165 -31.22 -31.31 20.69
N ASP A 166 -30.18 -31.28 19.86
CA ASP A 166 -29.31 -32.44 19.62
C ASP A 166 -28.24 -32.05 18.60
N ILE A 167 -27.13 -31.51 19.11
CA ILE A 167 -25.75 -31.86 18.74
C ILE A 167 -24.91 -31.33 19.91
N LYS A 168 -24.17 -32.22 20.55
CA LYS A 168 -23.15 -31.87 21.54
C LYS A 168 -22.14 -30.93 20.88
N LYS A 169 -22.33 -29.62 21.01
CA LYS A 169 -21.36 -28.61 20.59
C LYS A 169 -20.21 -28.66 21.60
N SER A 170 -19.10 -29.26 21.18
CA SER A 170 -17.87 -29.30 21.93
C SER A 170 -17.31 -27.89 22.16
N ALA A 171 -16.57 -27.78 23.25
CA ALA A 171 -16.00 -26.56 23.80
C ALA A 171 -14.95 -25.89 22.88
N ASN A 172 -14.83 -24.56 23.01
CA ASN A 172 -13.67 -23.73 22.62
C ASN A 172 -13.35 -23.54 21.12
N VAL A 173 -14.35 -23.26 20.28
CA VAL A 173 -14.08 -22.74 18.92
C VAL A 173 -13.63 -21.27 19.00
N ASN A 174 -12.49 -20.94 18.39
CA ASN A 174 -11.93 -19.58 18.39
C ASN A 174 -12.44 -18.78 17.18
N ILE A 175 -13.50 -17.99 17.37
CA ILE A 175 -14.12 -17.19 16.30
C ILE A 175 -13.35 -15.90 16.06
N VAL A 176 -13.11 -15.57 14.78
CA VAL A 176 -12.44 -14.34 14.31
C VAL A 176 -13.26 -13.65 13.22
N ASP A 177 -12.90 -12.41 12.89
CA ASP A 177 -13.54 -11.62 11.82
C ASP A 177 -12.49 -11.02 10.88
N LEU A 178 -11.79 -11.89 10.14
CA LEU A 178 -10.71 -11.49 9.23
C LEU A 178 -11.23 -11.08 7.85
N TYR A 179 -12.40 -11.60 7.43
CA TYR A 179 -12.98 -11.34 6.12
C TYR A 179 -14.43 -10.82 6.22
N SER A 180 -14.72 -9.77 5.47
CA SER A 180 -16.09 -9.30 5.24
C SER A 180 -16.67 -9.93 3.98
N LYS A 181 -17.90 -10.44 4.08
CA LYS A 181 -18.64 -11.09 2.99
C LYS A 181 -19.53 -10.07 2.28
N ALA A 182 -19.44 -10.00 0.95
CA ALA A 182 -20.36 -9.23 0.11
C ALA A 182 -20.83 -10.08 -1.09
N GLU A 183 -22.12 -9.98 -1.43
CA GLU A 183 -22.66 -10.61 -2.65
C GLU A 183 -22.26 -9.80 -3.88
N VAL A 184 -21.83 -10.48 -4.94
CA VAL A 184 -21.42 -9.89 -6.22
C VAL A 184 -22.06 -10.63 -7.39
N THR A 185 -22.04 -9.99 -8.56
CA THR A 185 -22.61 -10.57 -9.78
C THR A 185 -21.83 -11.81 -10.22
N MET A 186 -22.53 -12.92 -10.49
CA MET A 186 -21.94 -14.17 -11.01
C MET A 186 -21.14 -14.01 -12.31
N SER A 187 -21.46 -12.99 -13.11
CA SER A 187 -20.77 -12.68 -14.37
C SER A 187 -19.50 -11.86 -14.18
N LYS A 188 -19.06 -11.62 -12.94
CA LYS A 188 -17.80 -10.92 -12.66
C LYS A 188 -16.65 -11.75 -13.22
N GLU A 189 -15.95 -11.21 -14.20
CA GLU A 189 -14.75 -11.84 -14.74
C GLU A 189 -13.60 -11.70 -13.74
N LEU A 190 -13.00 -12.83 -13.40
CA LEU A 190 -11.74 -12.90 -12.67
C LEU A 190 -10.64 -13.10 -13.71
N THR A 191 -9.63 -12.22 -13.70
CA THR A 191 -8.62 -12.15 -14.77
C THR A 191 -7.23 -12.51 -14.28
N PHE A 192 -7.01 -12.49 -12.98
CA PHE A 192 -5.72 -12.73 -12.36
C PHE A 192 -5.86 -13.59 -11.10
N ASN A 193 -6.58 -14.72 -11.26
CA ASN A 193 -6.93 -15.62 -10.17
C ASN A 193 -6.24 -16.98 -10.24
N THR A 194 -6.25 -17.66 -9.10
CA THR A 194 -6.04 -19.11 -9.04
C THR A 194 -7.18 -19.85 -9.75
N PRO A 195 -6.98 -21.07 -10.26
CA PRO A 195 -8.08 -21.91 -10.71
C PRO A 195 -9.16 -22.06 -9.63
N PHE A 196 -10.43 -22.15 -10.05
CA PHE A 196 -11.51 -22.48 -9.14
C PHE A 196 -11.35 -23.92 -8.63
N ILE A 197 -11.39 -24.09 -7.31
CA ILE A 197 -11.44 -25.40 -6.66
C ILE A 197 -12.88 -25.68 -6.22
N ALA A 198 -13.44 -26.80 -6.67
CA ALA A 198 -14.80 -27.22 -6.31
C ALA A 198 -14.81 -28.10 -5.05
N THR A 199 -15.92 -28.01 -4.32
CA THR A 199 -16.34 -29.00 -3.30
C THR A 199 -16.63 -30.35 -3.95
N GLU A 200 -16.67 -31.42 -3.16
CA GLU A 200 -16.88 -32.78 -3.70
C GLU A 200 -18.30 -32.93 -4.27
N ASP A 201 -19.29 -32.28 -3.64
CA ASP A 201 -20.66 -32.20 -4.15
C ASP A 201 -20.85 -31.22 -5.32
N GLY A 202 -19.83 -30.40 -5.63
CA GLY A 202 -19.85 -29.39 -6.68
C GLY A 202 -20.74 -28.18 -6.41
N LYS A 203 -21.26 -28.03 -5.19
CA LYS A 203 -22.15 -26.92 -4.80
C LYS A 203 -21.40 -25.60 -4.68
N TYR A 204 -20.18 -25.64 -4.17
CA TYR A 204 -19.34 -24.47 -4.03
C TYR A 204 -18.04 -24.58 -4.82
N GLU A 205 -17.59 -23.43 -5.34
CA GLU A 205 -16.27 -23.27 -5.95
C GLU A 205 -15.57 -22.04 -5.37
N ALA A 206 -14.29 -22.13 -5.05
CA ALA A 206 -13.52 -21.03 -4.47
C ALA A 206 -12.27 -20.68 -5.29
N SER A 207 -11.88 -19.41 -5.26
CA SER A 207 -10.73 -18.88 -6.01
C SER A 207 -10.15 -17.62 -5.34
N ILE A 208 -8.85 -17.40 -5.45
CA ILE A 208 -8.17 -16.17 -5.02
C ILE A 208 -7.89 -15.32 -6.25
N GLU A 209 -8.51 -14.15 -6.37
CA GLU A 209 -8.22 -13.13 -7.40
C GLU A 209 -7.13 -12.17 -6.93
N GLY A 210 -6.33 -11.67 -7.86
CA GLY A 210 -5.34 -10.61 -7.61
C GLY A 210 -3.92 -11.12 -7.31
N LYS A 211 -3.70 -12.44 -7.32
CA LYS A 211 -2.39 -13.07 -7.02
C LYS A 211 -1.93 -14.09 -8.05
N GLY A 212 -2.56 -14.11 -9.22
CA GLY A 212 -2.24 -15.00 -10.33
C GLY A 212 -2.59 -16.46 -10.07
N GLU A 213 -2.24 -17.32 -11.03
CA GLU A 213 -2.67 -18.73 -11.09
C GLU A 213 -2.25 -19.56 -9.86
N LYS A 214 -1.17 -19.16 -9.18
CA LYS A 214 -0.58 -19.89 -8.04
C LYS A 214 -0.67 -19.14 -6.72
N ALA A 215 -1.34 -17.98 -6.67
CA ALA A 215 -1.39 -17.10 -5.52
C ALA A 215 -0.01 -16.65 -4.96
N ILE A 216 1.04 -16.63 -5.81
CA ILE A 216 2.41 -16.27 -5.42
C ILE A 216 2.78 -14.81 -5.74
N GLU A 217 1.98 -14.15 -6.58
CA GLU A 217 2.26 -12.79 -7.04
C GLU A 217 1.96 -11.80 -5.93
N GLU A 218 2.74 -10.72 -5.82
CA GLU A 218 2.53 -9.70 -4.80
C GLU A 218 1.19 -8.99 -4.98
N GLY A 219 0.60 -8.57 -3.85
CA GLY A 219 -0.68 -7.88 -3.82
C GLY A 219 -1.66 -8.48 -2.80
N ILE A 220 -2.71 -7.72 -2.50
CA ILE A 220 -3.79 -8.15 -1.62
C ILE A 220 -4.79 -8.95 -2.46
N GLY A 221 -4.90 -10.25 -2.18
CA GLY A 221 -5.84 -11.14 -2.84
C GLY A 221 -7.26 -10.97 -2.29
N ILE A 222 -8.24 -11.25 -3.14
CA ILE A 222 -9.66 -11.31 -2.77
C ILE A 222 -10.14 -12.74 -2.94
N LEU A 223 -10.75 -13.31 -1.90
CA LEU A 223 -11.35 -14.63 -1.99
C LEU A 223 -12.73 -14.52 -2.62
N TYR A 224 -12.98 -15.31 -3.65
CA TYR A 224 -14.29 -15.47 -4.27
C TYR A 224 -14.83 -16.88 -4.01
N VAL A 225 -16.11 -16.97 -3.64
CA VAL A 225 -16.83 -18.23 -3.51
C VAL A 225 -18.10 -18.17 -4.35
N LYS A 226 -18.27 -19.12 -5.25
CA LYS A 226 -19.50 -19.32 -6.03
C LYS A 226 -20.34 -20.39 -5.36
N ASP A 227 -21.63 -20.14 -5.24
CA ASP A 227 -22.66 -21.13 -4.96
C ASP A 227 -23.37 -21.45 -6.28
N THR A 228 -23.06 -22.63 -6.84
CA THR A 228 -23.59 -23.10 -8.12
C THR A 228 -25.07 -23.48 -8.01
N SER A 229 -25.53 -23.84 -6.82
CA SER A 229 -26.92 -24.23 -6.57
C SER A 229 -27.86 -23.03 -6.56
N THR A 230 -27.42 -21.90 -6.02
CA THR A 230 -28.20 -20.66 -5.98
C THR A 230 -27.83 -19.66 -7.07
N ASN A 231 -26.79 -19.97 -7.86
CA ASN A 231 -26.20 -19.08 -8.86
C ASN A 231 -25.84 -17.71 -8.25
N LYS A 232 -25.14 -17.75 -7.12
CA LYS A 232 -24.66 -16.57 -6.39
C LYS A 232 -23.14 -16.59 -6.26
N MET A 233 -22.54 -15.42 -6.24
CA MET A 233 -21.10 -15.25 -5.99
C MET A 233 -20.92 -14.31 -4.82
N TYR A 234 -19.96 -14.66 -3.96
CA TYR A 234 -19.58 -13.87 -2.80
C TYR A 234 -18.11 -13.52 -2.91
N GLU A 235 -17.78 -12.29 -2.53
CA GLU A 235 -16.41 -11.87 -2.31
C GLU A 235 -16.15 -11.70 -0.81
N TYR A 236 -14.95 -12.10 -0.41
CA TYR A 236 -14.45 -12.06 0.94
C TYR A 236 -13.19 -11.20 0.94
N THR A 237 -13.29 -10.01 1.52
CA THR A 237 -12.20 -9.01 1.59
C THR A 237 -11.73 -8.85 3.02
N ALA A 238 -10.42 -8.68 3.23
CA ALA A 238 -9.87 -8.48 4.56
C ALA A 238 -10.55 -7.27 5.25
N THR A 239 -10.99 -7.43 6.50
CA THR A 239 -11.74 -6.40 7.25
C THR A 239 -10.88 -5.18 7.57
N GLU A 240 -9.60 -5.39 7.80
CA GLU A 240 -8.63 -4.33 8.05
C GLU A 240 -8.19 -3.67 6.74
N LYS A 241 -8.81 -2.52 6.41
CA LYS A 241 -8.62 -1.80 5.14
C LYS A 241 -7.20 -1.31 4.86
N GLU A 242 -6.38 -1.15 5.89
CA GLU A 242 -4.96 -0.77 5.77
C GLU A 242 -4.01 -1.96 5.97
N SER A 243 -4.55 -3.15 6.20
CA SER A 243 -3.73 -4.34 6.36
C SER A 243 -3.15 -4.75 5.01
N GLN A 244 -1.88 -5.12 5.02
CA GLN A 244 -1.25 -5.83 3.91
C GLN A 244 -1.65 -7.30 3.88
N GLN A 245 -2.75 -7.68 4.54
CA GLN A 245 -3.13 -9.07 4.75
C GLN A 245 -3.94 -9.60 3.57
N SER A 246 -3.75 -10.88 3.28
CA SER A 246 -4.23 -11.54 2.07
C SER A 246 -4.48 -13.03 2.32
N PRO A 247 -5.48 -13.63 1.64
CA PRO A 247 -5.47 -15.08 1.44
C PRO A 247 -4.26 -15.45 0.57
N LEU A 248 -3.50 -16.47 1.00
CA LEU A 248 -2.30 -16.95 0.31
C LEU A 248 -2.49 -18.36 -0.27
N SER A 249 -3.36 -19.16 0.36
CA SER A 249 -3.71 -20.50 -0.09
C SER A 249 -5.09 -20.87 0.40
N ILE A 250 -5.81 -21.67 -0.38
CA ILE A 250 -7.13 -22.19 -0.02
C ILE A 250 -7.26 -23.67 -0.33
N SER A 251 -8.05 -24.38 0.46
CA SER A 251 -8.45 -25.77 0.20
C SER A 251 -9.75 -26.10 0.94
N TRP A 252 -10.53 -27.03 0.42
CA TRP A 252 -11.77 -27.46 1.08
C TRP A 252 -11.45 -28.42 2.24
N TYR A 253 -12.09 -28.19 3.38
CA TYR A 253 -12.16 -29.15 4.48
C TYR A 253 -13.30 -30.13 4.28
N ASP A 254 -14.47 -29.63 3.89
CA ASP A 254 -15.65 -30.40 3.49
C ASP A 254 -16.48 -29.58 2.49
N ASP A 255 -17.73 -29.99 2.23
CA ASP A 255 -18.63 -29.31 1.28
C ASP A 255 -19.11 -27.92 1.72
N THR A 256 -18.75 -27.45 2.91
CA THR A 256 -19.19 -26.16 3.48
C THR A 256 -18.09 -25.34 4.14
N HIS A 257 -16.94 -25.95 4.42
CA HIS A 257 -15.84 -25.32 5.14
C HIS A 257 -14.61 -25.17 4.24
N LEU A 258 -14.18 -23.93 4.02
CA LEU A 258 -12.98 -23.59 3.27
C LEU A 258 -11.84 -23.24 4.24
N MET A 259 -10.73 -23.95 4.15
CA MET A 259 -9.50 -23.59 4.85
C MET A 259 -8.75 -22.51 4.09
N ILE A 260 -8.24 -21.52 4.82
CA ILE A 260 -7.54 -20.36 4.26
C ILE A 260 -6.24 -20.16 5.04
N VAL A 261 -5.10 -20.16 4.33
CA VAL A 261 -3.86 -19.61 4.87
C VAL A 261 -3.88 -18.10 4.63
N HIS A 262 -3.83 -17.34 5.72
CA HIS A 262 -3.91 -15.89 5.76
C HIS A 262 -2.57 -15.30 6.21
N GLY A 263 -2.12 -14.23 5.55
CA GLY A 263 -0.85 -13.59 5.86
C GLY A 263 -0.54 -12.39 4.96
N LEU A 264 0.70 -11.91 4.98
CA LEU A 264 1.06 -10.71 4.21
C LEU A 264 1.05 -10.98 2.69
N GLY A 265 0.33 -10.14 1.94
CA GLY A 265 0.19 -10.20 0.50
C GLY A 265 1.39 -9.63 -0.27
N TYR A 266 2.25 -8.86 0.38
CA TYR A 266 3.48 -8.28 -0.19
C TYR A 266 4.73 -8.91 0.44
N GLY A 267 5.86 -8.82 -0.27
CA GLY A 267 7.15 -9.31 0.17
C GLY A 267 7.58 -10.59 -0.55
N THR A 268 8.89 -10.84 -0.52
CA THR A 268 9.53 -11.96 -1.22
C THR A 268 9.56 -13.27 -0.41
N LEU A 269 9.12 -13.21 0.84
CA LEU A 269 9.14 -14.33 1.78
C LEU A 269 7.80 -15.08 1.78
N VAL A 270 7.83 -16.35 2.21
CA VAL A 270 6.60 -17.04 2.61
C VAL A 270 6.05 -16.34 3.84
N ASN A 271 4.82 -15.84 3.76
CA ASN A 271 4.27 -14.92 4.75
C ASN A 271 2.94 -15.38 5.38
N GLY A 272 2.60 -16.67 5.36
CA GLY A 272 1.40 -17.16 6.04
C GLY A 272 1.53 -17.10 7.56
N GLU A 273 0.63 -16.37 8.21
CA GLU A 273 0.66 -16.08 9.65
C GLU A 273 -0.44 -16.83 10.41
N ARG A 274 -1.59 -17.04 9.77
CA ARG A 274 -2.77 -17.65 10.39
C ARG A 274 -3.40 -18.66 9.45
N ILE A 275 -4.07 -19.64 10.02
CA ILE A 275 -4.96 -20.54 9.29
C ILE A 275 -6.34 -20.41 9.89
N ILE A 276 -7.30 -20.09 9.03
CA ILE A 276 -8.71 -20.06 9.41
C ILE A 276 -9.51 -21.08 8.61
N ILE A 277 -10.65 -21.47 9.16
CA ILE A 277 -11.70 -22.19 8.46
C ILE A 277 -12.90 -21.26 8.33
N LEU A 278 -13.33 -21.01 7.10
CA LEU A 278 -14.52 -20.25 6.76
C LEU A 278 -15.68 -21.19 6.45
N ASP A 279 -16.77 -21.11 7.21
CA ASP A 279 -18.05 -21.68 6.78
C ASP A 279 -18.65 -20.77 5.71
N VAL A 280 -18.75 -21.27 4.47
CA VAL A 280 -19.22 -20.46 3.34
C VAL A 280 -20.72 -20.20 3.37
N THR A 281 -21.47 -21.01 4.14
CA THR A 281 -22.92 -20.88 4.31
C THR A 281 -23.26 -19.74 5.25
N THR A 282 -22.62 -19.71 6.43
CA THR A 282 -22.89 -18.72 7.48
C THR A 282 -21.98 -17.49 7.38
N GLY A 283 -20.77 -17.64 6.84
CA GLY A 283 -19.72 -16.65 6.88
C GLY A 283 -18.89 -16.66 8.18
N GLU A 284 -19.16 -17.61 9.09
CA GLU A 284 -18.40 -17.76 10.34
C GLU A 284 -16.95 -18.19 10.06
N GLN A 285 -15.99 -17.61 10.80
CA GLN A 285 -14.57 -17.84 10.62
C GLN A 285 -13.95 -18.36 11.93
N MET A 286 -13.32 -19.53 11.86
CA MET A 286 -12.68 -20.18 12.99
C MET A 286 -11.15 -20.12 12.83
N LEU A 287 -10.43 -19.54 13.79
CA LEU A 287 -8.98 -19.57 13.83
C LEU A 287 -8.50 -20.92 14.36
N ILE A 288 -7.73 -21.65 13.54
CA ILE A 288 -7.24 -22.98 13.89
C ILE A 288 -5.73 -23.02 14.08
N ALA A 289 -4.96 -22.06 13.56
CA ALA A 289 -3.53 -21.98 13.80
C ALA A 289 -3.01 -20.54 13.69
N THR A 290 -2.00 -20.21 14.50
CA THR A 290 -1.20 -18.99 14.39
C THR A 290 0.27 -19.40 14.35
N ALA A 291 1.00 -18.91 13.35
CA ALA A 291 2.42 -19.20 13.19
C ALA A 291 3.21 -18.57 14.35
N LYS A 292 4.18 -19.31 14.90
CA LYS A 292 5.03 -18.84 15.99
C LYS A 292 6.43 -18.53 15.45
N ASP A 293 7.06 -17.48 15.99
CA ASP A 293 8.47 -17.16 15.75
C ASP A 293 8.84 -17.14 14.23
N LYS A 294 9.66 -18.10 13.81
CA LYS A 294 10.19 -18.27 12.44
C LYS A 294 9.35 -19.19 11.56
N GLU A 295 8.17 -19.62 12.01
CA GLU A 295 7.25 -20.41 11.21
C GLU A 295 6.46 -19.52 10.25
N ARG A 296 6.26 -19.96 9.00
CA ARG A 296 5.33 -19.33 8.06
C ARG A 296 4.55 -20.38 7.30
N PHE A 297 3.23 -20.33 7.35
CA PHE A 297 2.37 -21.31 6.71
C PHE A 297 2.38 -21.15 5.19
N VAL A 298 2.40 -22.27 4.48
CA VAL A 298 2.38 -22.32 3.01
C VAL A 298 1.02 -22.79 2.52
N SER A 299 0.56 -23.93 3.02
CA SER A 299 -0.71 -24.53 2.62
C SER A 299 -1.20 -25.49 3.68
N ILE A 300 -2.51 -25.62 3.81
CA ILE A 300 -3.14 -26.71 4.56
C ILE A 300 -4.07 -27.47 3.62
N THR A 301 -4.13 -28.79 3.76
CA THR A 301 -5.00 -29.65 2.95
C THR A 301 -5.56 -30.76 3.82
N ARG A 302 -6.79 -31.18 3.55
CA ARG A 302 -7.37 -32.38 4.15
C ARG A 302 -7.06 -33.59 3.29
N LYS A 303 -6.71 -34.69 3.93
CA LYS A 303 -6.63 -36.02 3.32
C LYS A 303 -7.25 -37.01 4.28
N ASP A 304 -8.37 -37.61 3.87
CA ASP A 304 -9.18 -38.47 4.73
C ASP A 304 -9.54 -37.73 6.04
N ASP A 305 -9.23 -38.32 7.19
CA ASP A 305 -9.47 -37.72 8.52
C ASP A 305 -8.27 -36.89 9.04
N SER A 306 -7.30 -36.58 8.19
CA SER A 306 -6.07 -35.89 8.59
C SER A 306 -5.92 -34.53 7.92
N LEU A 307 -5.38 -33.57 8.66
CA LEU A 307 -4.88 -32.31 8.09
C LEU A 307 -3.39 -32.42 7.84
N ILE A 308 -2.97 -32.01 6.64
CA ILE A 308 -1.57 -31.93 6.25
C ILE A 308 -1.24 -30.45 6.09
N LEU A 309 -0.45 -29.94 7.04
CA LEU A 309 0.09 -28.59 7.01
C LEU A 309 1.48 -28.61 6.40
N LYS A 310 1.74 -27.68 5.48
CA LYS A 310 3.08 -27.34 4.98
C LYS A 310 3.44 -25.93 5.43
N TYR A 311 4.66 -25.76 5.92
CA TYR A 311 5.15 -24.49 6.46
C TYR A 311 6.66 -24.36 6.21
N ALA A 312 7.12 -23.12 6.12
CA ALA A 312 8.54 -22.78 6.15
C ALA A 312 8.95 -22.52 7.61
N LEU A 313 10.10 -23.05 8.01
CA LEU A 313 10.76 -22.71 9.26
C LEU A 313 12.07 -21.97 8.93
N TYR A 314 12.12 -20.66 9.18
CA TYR A 314 13.34 -19.89 8.99
C TYR A 314 14.38 -20.25 10.06
N LEU A 315 15.65 -20.29 9.66
CA LEU A 315 16.75 -20.74 10.52
C LEU A 315 17.44 -19.56 11.22
N ASP A 316 17.33 -18.36 10.64
CA ASP A 316 17.94 -17.14 11.12
C ASP A 316 16.91 -16.01 11.28
N ASP A 317 17.26 -14.99 12.06
CA ASP A 317 16.36 -13.86 12.37
C ASP A 317 16.19 -12.92 11.16
N MET A 318 17.11 -12.98 10.19
CA MET A 318 17.06 -12.22 8.95
C MET A 318 16.20 -12.92 7.88
N MET A 319 15.68 -14.12 8.17
CA MET A 319 14.86 -14.95 7.29
C MET A 319 15.52 -15.25 5.94
N ASN A 320 16.85 -15.41 5.90
CA ASN A 320 17.57 -15.71 4.66
C ASN A 320 17.53 -17.20 4.31
N ASP A 321 17.69 -18.07 5.31
CA ASP A 321 17.64 -19.52 5.13
C ASP A 321 16.38 -20.12 5.77
N LYS A 322 15.78 -21.11 5.10
CA LYS A 322 14.61 -21.84 5.60
C LYS A 322 14.65 -23.33 5.30
N GLU A 323 13.92 -24.08 6.13
CA GLU A 323 13.55 -25.46 5.86
C GLU A 323 12.05 -25.54 5.54
N ASP A 324 11.71 -26.23 4.45
CA ASP A 324 10.32 -26.57 4.16
C ASP A 324 9.93 -27.82 4.97
N LYS A 325 8.93 -27.67 5.84
CA LYS A 325 8.45 -28.71 6.76
C LYS A 325 7.01 -29.08 6.44
N SER A 326 6.61 -30.24 6.95
CA SER A 326 5.22 -30.67 6.94
C SER A 326 4.87 -31.38 8.23
N LYS A 327 3.65 -31.15 8.72
CA LYS A 327 3.09 -31.79 9.91
C LYS A 327 1.70 -32.33 9.59
N THR A 328 1.43 -33.53 10.08
CA THR A 328 0.13 -34.19 9.94
C THR A 328 -0.59 -34.17 11.28
N PHE A 329 -1.87 -33.81 11.26
CA PHE A 329 -2.77 -33.84 12.41
C PHE A 329 -3.85 -34.88 12.12
N ASP A 330 -3.70 -36.06 12.72
CA ASP A 330 -4.63 -37.17 12.54
C ASP A 330 -5.92 -36.96 13.35
N ASN A 331 -7.05 -37.38 12.79
CA ASN A 331 -8.38 -37.29 13.41
C ASN A 331 -8.74 -35.86 13.84
N TYR A 332 -8.41 -34.88 12.99
CA TYR A 332 -8.70 -33.48 13.28
C TYR A 332 -10.22 -33.27 13.40
N ILE A 333 -10.64 -32.59 14.47
CA ILE A 333 -12.04 -32.19 14.66
C ILE A 333 -12.17 -30.74 14.23
N LEU A 334 -13.19 -30.46 13.42
CA LEU A 334 -13.49 -29.13 12.91
C LEU A 334 -13.53 -28.08 14.02
N GLY A 335 -12.68 -27.06 13.90
CA GLY A 335 -12.60 -25.95 14.85
C GLY A 335 -11.56 -26.13 15.95
N ASP A 336 -10.94 -27.31 16.08
CA ASP A 336 -9.82 -27.50 17.00
C ASP A 336 -8.64 -26.62 16.61
N VAL A 337 -7.96 -26.06 17.62
CA VAL A 337 -6.71 -25.31 17.42
C VAL A 337 -5.55 -26.31 17.34
N ILE A 338 -4.71 -26.16 16.32
CA ILE A 338 -3.52 -26.97 16.08
C ILE A 338 -2.26 -26.14 16.30
N GLU A 339 -1.23 -26.79 16.84
CA GLU A 339 0.09 -26.20 17.06
C GLU A 339 1.17 -26.93 16.25
N VAL A 340 2.06 -26.15 15.64
CA VAL A 340 3.13 -26.69 14.77
C VAL A 340 4.32 -27.16 15.58
N GLU A 341 4.75 -26.41 16.60
CA GLU A 341 5.61 -26.84 17.72
C GLU A 341 5.55 -25.84 18.89
#